data_AF-A0A6M3LHF2-F1
#
_entry.id   AF-A0A6M3LHF2-F1
#
_cell.length_a   1.000
_cell.length_b   1.000
_cell.length_c   1.000
_cell.angle_alpha   90.00
_cell.angle_beta   90.00
_cell.angle_gamma   90.00
#
_symmetry.space_group_name_H-M   'P 1'
#
loop_
_entity.id
_entity.type
_entity.pdbx_description
1 polymer ?
#
loop_
_entity_poly.entity_id
_entity_poly.type
_entity_poly.pdbx_seq_one_letter_code
_entity_poly.pdbx_strand_id
1 'polypeptide(L)'
;MTFPNIFYASALSKMQQFAPSNAWHETAEWLKSNTPEPYNETYLKQFTRPYQRLDSGYGIVSHWDYGYWITQMAHRSPIINPGITESRISVANYMLGIKDIYSVRDSKYVILTSETAMASGKYWSWVEYAGLDWHDYFDFYYIPSGELKILYYPEYYKSLIVRLYNFEGKRVVGQEPTVVTYRQSGKYKKVLDAQQFSTYEEAIEYVNKNKDCRIVSIDPFLSPVSMPEASDYNLVFSTENRVRVDNMLVSEVKIFERVR
;
A
#
# COMPACT_ATOMS: atom_id res chain seq x y z
N MET A 1 -31.25 2.83 -36.84
CA MET A 1 -31.64 2.76 -35.42
C MET A 1 -30.59 3.51 -34.63
N THR A 2 -30.87 4.74 -34.20
CA THR A 2 -29.94 5.58 -33.43
C THR A 2 -30.19 5.34 -31.95
N PHE A 3 -29.15 4.93 -31.19
CA PHE A 3 -29.25 4.69 -29.75
C PHE A 3 -28.87 5.99 -29.01
N PRO A 4 -29.84 6.81 -28.58
CA PRO A 4 -29.59 8.18 -28.15
C PRO A 4 -28.77 8.26 -26.85
N ASN A 5 -28.73 7.16 -26.09
CA ASN A 5 -28.08 7.09 -24.79
C ASN A 5 -26.73 6.37 -24.81
N ILE A 6 -26.26 5.83 -25.94
CA ILE A 6 -25.03 5.00 -25.92
C ILE A 6 -23.78 5.82 -25.61
N PHE A 7 -23.75 7.09 -26.06
CA PHE A 7 -22.64 8.00 -25.77
C PHE A 7 -22.67 8.50 -24.32
N TYR A 8 -23.85 8.80 -23.78
CA TYR A 8 -24.02 9.16 -22.37
C TYR A 8 -23.72 7.98 -21.43
N ALA A 9 -24.20 6.77 -21.76
CA ALA A 9 -23.90 5.55 -21.02
C ALA A 9 -22.42 5.17 -21.12
N SER A 10 -21.77 5.37 -22.28
CA SER A 10 -20.32 5.18 -22.43
C SER A 10 -19.52 6.20 -21.63
N ALA A 11 -19.95 7.47 -21.59
CA ALA A 11 -19.29 8.50 -20.78
C ALA A 11 -19.46 8.24 -19.28
N LEU A 12 -20.67 7.87 -18.83
CA LEU A 12 -20.95 7.54 -17.43
C LEU A 12 -20.26 6.24 -16.96
N SER A 13 -20.18 5.22 -17.82
CA SER A 13 -19.41 4.00 -17.49
C SER A 13 -17.92 4.27 -17.38
N LYS A 14 -17.36 5.19 -18.19
CA LYS A 14 -15.98 5.67 -18.05
C LYS A 14 -15.76 6.50 -16.77
N MET A 15 -16.83 6.99 -16.13
CA MET A 15 -16.81 7.74 -14.88
C MET A 15 -17.03 6.85 -13.63
N GLN A 16 -16.89 5.52 -13.73
CA GLN A 16 -16.96 4.61 -12.58
C GLN A 16 -15.78 4.84 -11.60
N GLN A 17 -15.85 5.93 -10.86
CA GLN A 17 -14.83 6.33 -9.90
C GLN A 17 -14.86 5.48 -8.62
N PHE A 18 -15.96 4.74 -8.39
CA PHE A 18 -16.22 3.96 -7.18
C PHE A 18 -16.61 2.50 -7.46
N ALA A 19 -16.59 2.05 -8.72
CA ALA A 19 -16.83 0.65 -9.03
C ALA A 19 -15.52 -0.14 -8.94
N PRO A 20 -15.59 -1.45 -8.64
CA PRO A 20 -14.43 -2.33 -8.76
C PRO A 20 -13.86 -2.26 -10.18
N SER A 21 -12.55 -2.08 -10.28
CA SER A 21 -11.85 -2.16 -11.57
C SER A 21 -11.84 -3.60 -12.09
N ASN A 22 -11.47 -3.79 -13.37
CA ASN A 22 -11.22 -5.13 -13.91
C ASN A 22 -10.16 -5.88 -13.09
N ALA A 23 -9.17 -5.18 -12.54
CA ALA A 23 -8.16 -5.76 -11.66
C ALA A 23 -8.80 -6.34 -10.37
N TRP A 24 -9.78 -5.65 -9.79
CA TRP A 24 -10.51 -6.15 -8.63
C TRP A 24 -11.45 -7.32 -8.95
N HIS A 25 -12.03 -7.35 -10.16
CA HIS A 25 -12.76 -8.52 -10.64
C HIS A 25 -11.84 -9.75 -10.78
N GLU A 26 -10.70 -9.59 -11.45
CA GLU A 26 -9.67 -10.62 -11.60
C GLU A 26 -9.17 -11.12 -10.23
N THR A 27 -8.90 -10.19 -9.31
CA THR A 27 -8.50 -10.49 -7.92
C THR A 27 -9.55 -11.33 -7.19
N ALA A 28 -10.83 -10.96 -7.31
CA ALA A 28 -11.91 -11.67 -6.64
C ALA A 28 -12.12 -13.08 -7.19
N GLU A 29 -12.04 -13.25 -8.51
CA GLU A 29 -12.11 -14.56 -9.17
C GLU A 29 -10.93 -15.46 -8.80
N TRP A 30 -9.72 -14.89 -8.74
CA TRP A 30 -8.54 -15.62 -8.31
C TRP A 30 -8.69 -16.11 -6.87
N LEU A 31 -9.12 -15.25 -5.93
CA LEU A 31 -9.35 -15.63 -4.54
C LEU A 31 -10.37 -16.77 -4.41
N LYS A 32 -11.49 -16.69 -5.14
CA LYS A 32 -12.51 -17.73 -5.14
C LYS A 32 -11.97 -19.08 -5.60
N SER A 33 -11.11 -19.07 -6.62
CA SER A 33 -10.66 -20.29 -7.30
C SER A 33 -9.39 -20.89 -6.70
N ASN A 34 -8.56 -20.09 -6.02
CA ASN A 34 -7.20 -20.48 -5.63
C ASN A 34 -6.96 -20.46 -4.12
N THR A 35 -7.94 -20.07 -3.30
CA THR A 35 -7.80 -20.13 -1.84
C THR A 35 -8.87 -21.04 -1.24
N PRO A 36 -8.56 -21.74 -0.12
CA PRO A 36 -9.55 -22.57 0.58
C PRO A 36 -10.79 -21.74 0.95
N GLU A 37 -11.97 -22.36 0.97
CA GLU A 37 -13.15 -21.70 1.52
C GLU A 37 -12.92 -21.45 3.02
N PRO A 38 -12.98 -20.19 3.50
CA PRO A 38 -12.68 -19.88 4.90
C PRO A 38 -13.84 -20.26 5.85
N TYR A 39 -14.88 -20.92 5.33
CA TYR A 39 -16.13 -21.17 6.02
C TYR A 39 -16.54 -22.65 5.91
N ASN A 40 -16.92 -23.26 7.03
CA ASN A 40 -17.46 -24.63 7.05
C ASN A 40 -18.89 -24.73 6.48
N GLU A 41 -19.58 -23.60 6.31
CA GLU A 41 -20.94 -23.51 5.74
C GLU A 41 -20.98 -22.54 4.55
N THR A 42 -22.02 -22.66 3.72
CA THR A 42 -22.24 -21.80 2.54
C THR A 42 -22.26 -20.32 2.93
N TYR A 43 -21.57 -19.46 2.16
CA TYR A 43 -21.49 -18.00 2.34
C TYR A 43 -22.84 -17.34 2.72
N LEU A 44 -23.94 -17.75 2.09
CA LEU A 44 -25.28 -17.21 2.34
C LEU A 44 -25.79 -17.40 3.78
N LYS A 45 -25.40 -18.47 4.47
CA LYS A 45 -25.85 -18.74 5.84
C LYS A 45 -25.25 -17.76 6.86
N GLN A 46 -24.14 -17.11 6.54
CA GLN A 46 -23.48 -16.18 7.46
C GLN A 46 -24.20 -14.84 7.60
N PHE A 47 -24.89 -14.39 6.56
CA PHE A 47 -25.69 -13.15 6.62
C PHE A 47 -26.98 -13.30 7.44
N THR A 48 -27.29 -14.51 7.90
CA THR A 48 -28.42 -14.77 8.81
C THR A 48 -28.01 -14.74 10.29
N ARG A 49 -26.72 -14.61 10.59
CA ARG A 49 -26.21 -14.48 11.96
C ARG A 49 -25.67 -13.06 12.20
N PRO A 50 -25.78 -12.50 13.43
CA PRO A 50 -25.02 -11.31 13.78
C PRO A 50 -23.52 -11.58 13.53
N TYR A 51 -22.78 -10.56 13.06
CA TYR A 51 -21.37 -10.69 12.65
C TYR A 51 -20.55 -11.41 13.74
N GLN A 52 -20.31 -12.71 13.53
CA GLN A 52 -19.50 -13.54 14.41
C GLN A 52 -18.15 -13.71 13.77
N ARG A 53 -17.09 -13.47 14.57
CA ARG A 53 -15.73 -13.83 14.23
C ARG A 53 -15.70 -15.31 13.86
N LEU A 54 -14.98 -15.65 12.80
CA LEU A 54 -14.93 -17.02 12.29
C LEU A 54 -14.14 -17.89 13.24
N ASP A 55 -14.82 -18.83 13.92
CA ASP A 55 -14.20 -19.74 14.87
C ASP A 55 -13.21 -20.73 14.23
N SER A 56 -13.09 -20.79 12.89
CA SER A 56 -12.17 -21.70 12.17
C SER A 56 -11.68 -21.22 10.80
N GLY A 57 -11.89 -19.94 10.45
CA GLY A 57 -11.50 -19.38 9.16
C GLY A 57 -10.20 -18.57 9.21
N TYR A 58 -9.65 -18.23 8.04
CA TYR A 58 -8.59 -17.24 7.91
C TYR A 58 -9.14 -15.90 7.44
N GLY A 59 -8.47 -14.81 7.81
CA GLY A 59 -8.77 -13.46 7.32
C GLY A 59 -7.84 -12.99 6.20
N ILE A 60 -8.30 -11.98 5.47
CA ILE A 60 -7.53 -11.26 4.46
C ILE A 60 -7.24 -9.84 4.95
N VAL A 61 -5.97 -9.47 5.02
CA VAL A 61 -5.55 -8.09 5.29
C VAL A 61 -5.61 -7.29 3.99
N SER A 62 -6.24 -6.13 4.04
CA SER A 62 -6.32 -5.16 2.93
C SER A 62 -6.67 -3.80 3.53
N HIS A 63 -6.46 -2.72 2.76
CA HIS A 63 -7.01 -1.41 3.11
C HIS A 63 -8.53 -1.48 3.26
N TRP A 64 -9.09 -0.79 4.27
CA TRP A 64 -10.48 -0.96 4.69
C TRP A 64 -11.48 -0.66 3.58
N ASP A 65 -11.19 0.28 2.67
CA ASP A 65 -12.05 0.61 1.53
C ASP A 65 -12.45 -0.62 0.71
N TYR A 66 -11.59 -1.62 0.62
CA TYR A 66 -11.80 -2.80 -0.22
C TYR A 66 -12.46 -3.97 0.50
N GLY A 67 -12.72 -3.84 1.81
CA GLY A 67 -13.27 -4.94 2.60
C GLY A 67 -14.62 -5.45 2.08
N TYR A 68 -15.51 -4.57 1.64
CA TYR A 68 -16.78 -5.00 1.05
C TYR A 68 -16.61 -5.71 -0.29
N TRP A 69 -15.60 -5.38 -1.09
CA TRP A 69 -15.32 -6.11 -2.33
C TRP A 69 -14.78 -7.52 -2.04
N ILE A 70 -13.91 -7.65 -1.04
CA ILE A 70 -13.41 -8.96 -0.57
C ILE A 70 -14.59 -9.82 -0.09
N THR A 71 -15.53 -9.25 0.67
CA THR A 71 -16.73 -9.99 1.11
C THR A 71 -17.65 -10.33 -0.06
N GLN A 72 -18.12 -9.32 -0.80
CA GLN A 72 -19.20 -9.48 -1.78
C GLN A 72 -18.75 -10.12 -3.09
N MET A 73 -17.54 -9.81 -3.56
CA MET A 73 -17.04 -10.32 -4.84
C MET A 73 -16.20 -11.58 -4.67
N ALA A 74 -15.34 -11.63 -3.65
CA ALA A 74 -14.42 -12.77 -3.44
C ALA A 74 -14.98 -13.83 -2.48
N HIS A 75 -16.05 -13.54 -1.75
CA HIS A 75 -16.61 -14.43 -0.71
C HIS A 75 -15.52 -14.85 0.31
N ARG A 76 -14.69 -13.89 0.72
CA ARG A 76 -13.67 -14.06 1.75
C ARG A 76 -13.89 -13.07 2.89
N SER A 77 -13.30 -13.35 4.04
CA SER A 77 -13.41 -12.50 5.22
C SER A 77 -12.26 -11.49 5.26
N PRO A 78 -12.52 -10.18 5.14
CA PRO A 78 -11.49 -9.17 5.40
C PRO A 78 -11.31 -8.99 6.91
N ILE A 79 -10.08 -8.72 7.36
CA ILE A 79 -9.80 -8.36 8.77
C ILE A 79 -10.42 -7.00 9.13
N ILE A 80 -10.39 -6.06 8.19
CA ILE A 80 -10.99 -4.72 8.33
C ILE A 80 -11.81 -4.37 7.08
N ASN A 81 -12.89 -3.62 7.28
CA ASN A 81 -13.73 -3.10 6.21
C ASN A 81 -14.24 -1.69 6.59
N PRO A 82 -15.04 -1.00 5.76
CA PRO A 82 -15.49 0.36 6.07
C PRO A 82 -16.35 0.47 7.34
N GLY A 83 -16.99 -0.63 7.78
CA GLY A 83 -17.76 -0.70 9.03
C GLY A 83 -16.98 -1.25 10.24
N ILE A 84 -15.88 -1.99 10.04
CA ILE A 84 -15.04 -2.55 11.11
C ILE A 84 -13.87 -1.60 11.37
N THR A 85 -13.95 -0.86 12.48
CA THR A 85 -12.97 0.17 12.86
C THR A 85 -12.01 -0.31 13.94
N GLU A 86 -12.44 -1.21 14.82
CA GLU A 86 -11.70 -1.65 16.02
C GLU A 86 -10.30 -2.22 15.75
N SER A 87 -10.11 -2.87 14.59
CA SER A 87 -8.82 -3.48 14.22
C SER A 87 -7.97 -2.59 13.30
N ARG A 88 -8.44 -1.41 12.88
CA ARG A 88 -7.74 -0.58 11.87
C ARG A 88 -6.37 -0.12 12.34
N ILE A 89 -6.27 0.36 13.57
CA ILE A 89 -5.00 0.85 14.14
C ILE A 89 -3.97 -0.28 14.20
N SER A 90 -4.38 -1.44 14.70
CA SER A 90 -3.51 -2.62 14.82
C SER A 90 -3.04 -3.13 13.46
N VAL A 91 -3.94 -3.23 12.47
CA VAL A 91 -3.58 -3.60 11.10
C VAL A 91 -2.66 -2.55 10.47
N ALA A 92 -2.94 -1.26 10.65
CA ALA A 92 -2.10 -0.18 10.12
C ALA A 92 -0.68 -0.22 10.70
N ASN A 93 -0.55 -0.37 12.02
CA ASN A 93 0.75 -0.56 12.68
C ASN A 93 1.51 -1.75 12.09
N TYR A 94 0.85 -2.90 11.98
CA TYR A 94 1.46 -4.09 11.39
C TYR A 94 1.97 -3.84 9.96
N MET A 95 1.14 -3.23 9.12
CA MET A 95 1.45 -2.93 7.73
C MET A 95 2.56 -1.87 7.58
N LEU A 96 2.74 -0.99 8.56
CA LEU A 96 3.86 -0.05 8.64
C LEU A 96 5.13 -0.67 9.25
N GLY A 97 5.11 -1.94 9.65
CA GLY A 97 6.24 -2.63 10.26
C GLY A 97 6.40 -2.39 11.76
N ILE A 98 5.44 -1.73 12.40
CA ILE A 98 5.35 -1.57 13.85
C ILE A 98 4.70 -2.83 14.40
N LYS A 99 5.47 -3.66 15.12
CA LYS A 99 5.05 -5.02 15.52
C LYS A 99 3.83 -4.99 16.45
N ASP A 100 2.64 -5.09 15.86
CA ASP A 100 1.38 -5.43 16.50
C ASP A 100 0.68 -6.51 15.68
N ILE A 101 0.83 -7.77 16.09
CA ILE A 101 0.35 -8.92 15.30
C ILE A 101 -1.06 -9.36 15.71
N TYR A 102 -1.66 -8.79 16.75
CA TYR A 102 -2.86 -9.37 17.36
C TYR A 102 -4.04 -9.41 16.39
N SER A 103 -4.29 -8.31 15.65
CA SER A 103 -5.38 -8.22 14.67
C SER A 103 -5.14 -9.04 13.40
N VAL A 104 -3.89 -9.31 13.05
CA VAL A 104 -3.52 -10.02 11.81
C VAL A 104 -3.11 -11.46 12.05
N ARG A 105 -3.17 -11.95 13.30
CA ARG A 105 -2.69 -13.29 13.67
C ARG A 105 -3.34 -14.38 12.84
N ASP A 106 -4.65 -14.27 12.62
CA ASP A 106 -5.46 -15.25 11.89
C ASP A 106 -5.55 -14.91 10.39
N SER A 107 -4.74 -13.99 9.90
CA SER A 107 -4.68 -13.66 8.47
C SER A 107 -3.81 -14.65 7.69
N LYS A 108 -4.25 -14.98 6.48
CA LYS A 108 -3.49 -15.84 5.55
C LYS A 108 -3.06 -15.11 4.28
N TYR A 109 -3.80 -14.09 3.86
CA TYR A 109 -3.47 -13.32 2.66
C TYR A 109 -3.45 -11.82 2.94
N VAL A 110 -2.60 -11.11 2.22
CA VAL A 110 -2.53 -9.65 2.19
C VAL A 110 -2.78 -9.19 0.76
N ILE A 111 -3.74 -8.29 0.56
CA ILE A 111 -4.00 -7.62 -0.72
C ILE A 111 -3.47 -6.20 -0.64
N LEU A 112 -2.63 -5.84 -1.60
CA LEU A 112 -2.10 -4.49 -1.77
C LEU A 112 -2.38 -3.99 -3.17
N THR A 113 -2.74 -2.72 -3.27
CA THR A 113 -2.94 -2.01 -4.53
C THR A 113 -1.87 -0.95 -4.74
N SER A 114 -1.68 -0.54 -5.99
CA SER A 114 -0.88 0.65 -6.35
C SER A 114 -1.25 1.84 -5.49
N GLU A 115 -2.55 2.12 -5.34
CA GLU A 115 -3.03 3.24 -4.54
C GLU A 115 -2.59 3.10 -3.08
N THR A 116 -2.75 1.94 -2.46
CA THR A 116 -2.41 1.75 -1.04
C THR A 116 -0.92 1.75 -0.76
N ALA A 117 -0.10 1.45 -1.78
CA ALA A 117 1.34 1.41 -1.66
C ALA A 117 2.00 2.75 -1.96
N MET A 118 1.39 3.61 -2.78
CA MET A 118 1.99 4.88 -3.21
C MET A 118 1.60 6.07 -2.35
N ALA A 119 2.57 6.95 -2.11
CA ALA A 119 2.38 8.24 -1.43
C ALA A 119 1.37 9.16 -2.14
N SER A 120 1.32 9.11 -3.47
CA SER A 120 0.34 9.84 -4.29
C SER A 120 -1.08 9.27 -4.22
N GLY A 121 -1.24 8.07 -3.64
CA GLY A 121 -2.52 7.39 -3.46
C GLY A 121 -3.01 7.48 -2.02
N LYS A 122 -3.14 6.31 -1.40
CA LYS A 122 -3.71 6.07 -0.06
C LYS A 122 -2.67 5.63 0.96
N TYR A 123 -1.37 5.62 0.66
CA TYR A 123 -0.36 5.23 1.65
C TYR A 123 -0.45 6.06 2.94
N TRP A 124 -0.70 7.37 2.84
CA TRP A 124 -0.83 8.28 3.98
C TRP A 124 -1.93 7.85 4.97
N SER A 125 -2.99 7.20 4.49
CA SER A 125 -4.11 6.80 5.34
C SER A 125 -3.70 5.68 6.29
N TRP A 126 -2.80 4.77 5.89
CA TRP A 126 -2.20 3.80 6.81
C TRP A 126 -1.47 4.49 7.96
N VAL A 127 -0.68 5.52 7.63
CA VAL A 127 0.11 6.27 8.62
C VAL A 127 -0.80 7.02 9.60
N GLU A 128 -1.80 7.74 9.09
CA GLU A 128 -2.71 8.53 9.92
C GLU A 128 -3.54 7.63 10.85
N TYR A 129 -4.04 6.49 10.36
CA TYR A 129 -4.78 5.54 11.20
C TYR A 129 -3.91 4.82 12.23
N ALA A 130 -2.60 4.77 12.03
CA ALA A 130 -1.66 4.34 13.06
C ALA A 130 -1.40 5.43 14.12
N GLY A 131 -1.97 6.63 13.96
CA GLY A 131 -1.75 7.78 14.85
C GLY A 131 -0.39 8.45 14.62
N LEU A 132 0.18 8.31 13.42
CA LEU A 132 1.50 8.82 13.05
C LEU A 132 1.38 9.96 12.03
N ASP A 133 2.46 10.70 11.83
CA ASP A 133 2.55 11.74 10.81
C ASP A 133 3.10 11.15 9.49
N TRP A 134 2.36 11.27 8.39
CA TRP A 134 2.81 10.82 7.07
C TRP A 134 3.99 11.65 6.54
N HIS A 135 4.19 12.86 7.06
CA HIS A 135 5.40 13.67 6.82
C HIS A 135 6.68 13.04 7.39
N ASP A 136 6.60 11.92 8.13
CA ASP A 136 7.76 11.11 8.50
C ASP A 136 8.09 9.99 7.51
N TYR A 137 7.23 9.77 6.50
CA TYR A 137 7.40 8.73 5.48
C TYR A 137 7.69 9.32 4.10
N PHE A 138 7.04 10.43 3.75
CA PHE A 138 7.30 11.16 2.51
C PHE A 138 6.85 12.61 2.67
N ASP A 139 7.26 13.51 1.77
CA ASP A 139 6.75 14.88 1.75
C ASP A 139 6.86 15.50 0.36
N PHE A 140 6.27 16.68 0.19
CA PHE A 140 6.21 17.41 -1.06
C PHE A 140 7.26 18.52 -1.11
N TYR A 141 8.12 18.45 -2.12
CA TYR A 141 9.23 19.38 -2.33
C TYR A 141 9.15 20.07 -3.68
N TYR A 142 9.38 21.36 -3.70
CA TYR A 142 9.84 22.04 -4.91
C TYR A 142 11.32 21.71 -5.14
N ILE A 143 11.60 21.03 -6.24
CA ILE A 143 12.98 20.77 -6.70
C ILE A 143 13.53 22.01 -7.45
N PRO A 144 14.85 22.11 -7.73
CA PRO A 144 15.44 23.31 -8.34
C PRO A 144 14.81 23.76 -9.67
N SER A 145 14.22 22.83 -10.45
CA SER A 145 13.47 23.15 -11.68
C SER A 145 12.16 23.90 -11.43
N GLY A 146 11.70 24.00 -10.18
CA GLY A 146 10.40 24.57 -9.79
C GLY A 146 9.24 23.58 -9.80
N GLU A 147 9.47 22.34 -10.23
CA GLU A 147 8.47 21.27 -10.19
C GLU A 147 8.21 20.81 -8.74
N LEU A 148 6.95 20.51 -8.40
CA LEU A 148 6.59 19.89 -7.14
C LEU A 148 6.70 18.36 -7.27
N LYS A 149 7.52 17.73 -6.43
CA LYS A 149 7.70 16.28 -6.39
C LYS A 149 7.47 15.72 -4.99
N ILE A 150 7.04 14.47 -4.94
CA ILE A 150 7.06 13.67 -3.71
C ILE A 150 8.48 13.14 -3.53
N LEU A 151 9.05 13.35 -2.35
CA LEU A 151 10.29 12.72 -1.93
C LEU A 151 9.98 11.71 -0.84
N TYR A 152 10.50 10.49 -0.99
CA TYR A 152 10.26 9.36 -0.12
C TYR A 152 11.41 9.21 0.88
N TYR A 153 11.08 8.95 2.14
CA TYR A 153 12.05 8.77 3.22
C TYR A 153 12.30 7.29 3.51
N PRO A 154 13.42 6.94 4.17
CA PRO A 154 13.72 5.55 4.54
C PRO A 154 12.56 4.81 5.22
N GLU A 155 11.75 5.49 6.02
CA GLU A 155 10.60 4.94 6.76
C GLU A 155 9.50 4.42 5.83
N TYR A 156 9.27 5.07 4.68
CA TYR A 156 8.36 4.58 3.64
C TYR A 156 8.79 3.22 3.12
N TYR A 157 10.07 3.08 2.78
CA TYR A 157 10.62 1.83 2.25
C TYR A 157 10.60 0.69 3.27
N LYS A 158 10.82 1.00 4.56
CA LYS A 158 10.83 0.01 5.65
C LYS A 158 9.44 -0.57 5.95
N SER A 159 8.36 0.09 5.54
CA SER A 159 6.99 -0.41 5.74
C SER A 159 6.79 -1.78 5.09
N LEU A 160 5.98 -2.65 5.71
CA LEU A 160 5.65 -3.95 5.11
C LEU A 160 4.88 -3.75 3.79
N ILE A 161 4.05 -2.70 3.70
CA ILE A 161 3.34 -2.30 2.48
C ILE A 161 4.31 -2.18 1.29
N VAL A 162 5.34 -1.36 1.43
CA VAL A 162 6.29 -1.08 0.34
C VAL A 162 7.22 -2.27 0.10
N ARG A 163 7.67 -2.94 1.17
CA ARG A 163 8.47 -4.18 1.06
C ARG A 163 7.73 -5.26 0.26
N LEU A 164 6.43 -5.41 0.44
CA LEU A 164 5.62 -6.36 -0.32
C LEU A 164 5.28 -5.82 -1.71
N TYR A 165 4.63 -4.67 -1.83
CA TYR A 165 4.11 -4.24 -3.12
C TYR A 165 5.20 -3.84 -4.12
N ASN A 166 6.15 -3.00 -3.70
CA ASN A 166 7.18 -2.44 -4.58
C ASN A 166 8.30 -3.45 -4.85
N PHE A 167 8.69 -4.20 -3.82
CA PHE A 167 9.84 -5.11 -3.86
C PHE A 167 9.47 -6.59 -3.84
N GLU A 168 8.18 -6.93 -3.82
CA GLU A 168 7.67 -8.30 -3.90
C GLU A 168 8.18 -9.20 -2.77
N GLY A 169 8.45 -8.61 -1.61
CA GLY A 169 9.04 -9.29 -0.46
C GLY A 169 10.51 -9.64 -0.62
N LYS A 170 11.14 -9.37 -1.77
CA LYS A 170 12.54 -9.72 -2.05
C LYS A 170 13.51 -8.86 -1.22
N ARG A 171 14.74 -9.36 -1.06
CA ARG A 171 15.85 -8.58 -0.50
C ARG A 171 16.09 -7.32 -1.34
N VAL A 172 16.23 -6.19 -0.68
CA VAL A 172 16.55 -4.91 -1.32
C VAL A 172 17.99 -4.53 -1.01
N VAL A 173 18.76 -4.25 -2.05
CA VAL A 173 20.08 -3.62 -1.94
C VAL A 173 19.87 -2.12 -2.09
N GLY A 174 20.16 -1.37 -1.03
CA GLY A 174 20.02 0.08 -1.02
C GLY A 174 20.93 0.72 -2.07
N GLN A 175 20.41 1.73 -2.75
CA GLN A 175 21.19 2.60 -3.63
C GLN A 175 21.97 3.61 -2.81
N GLU A 176 22.93 4.27 -3.45
CA GLU A 176 23.65 5.41 -2.87
C GLU A 176 22.63 6.49 -2.41
N PRO A 177 22.56 6.78 -1.10
CA PRO A 177 21.55 7.67 -0.56
C PRO A 177 21.82 9.12 -0.96
N THR A 178 20.74 9.85 -1.21
CA THR A 178 20.77 11.29 -1.40
C THR A 178 20.25 11.99 -0.16
N VAL A 179 20.98 12.98 0.35
CA VAL A 179 20.49 13.93 1.35
C VAL A 179 20.14 15.23 0.64
N VAL A 180 18.94 15.74 0.88
CA VAL A 180 18.58 17.10 0.47
C VAL A 180 18.62 18.02 1.67
N THR A 181 19.17 19.22 1.49
CA THR A 181 18.92 20.35 2.39
C THR A 181 17.72 21.13 1.88
N TYR A 182 16.92 21.67 2.79
CA TYR A 182 15.68 22.33 2.41
C TYR A 182 15.35 23.51 3.31
N ARG A 183 14.38 24.31 2.86
CA ARG A 183 13.69 25.29 3.71
C ARG A 183 12.19 25.12 3.61
N GLN A 184 11.47 25.48 4.67
CA GLN A 184 10.02 25.53 4.62
C GLN A 184 9.55 26.62 3.65
N SER A 185 8.51 26.32 2.87
CA SER A 185 7.91 27.22 1.88
C SER A 185 6.38 27.04 1.87
N GLY A 186 5.71 27.61 2.87
CA GLY A 186 4.27 27.41 3.07
C GLY A 186 3.99 25.97 3.49
N LYS A 187 3.07 25.30 2.79
CA LYS A 187 2.73 23.87 3.01
C LYS A 187 3.76 22.87 2.45
N TYR A 188 4.74 23.35 1.70
CA TYR A 188 5.72 22.52 1.01
C TYR A 188 7.13 22.86 1.46
N LYS A 189 8.08 21.99 1.14
CA LYS A 189 9.52 22.27 1.30
C LYS A 189 10.13 22.68 -0.03
N LYS A 190 11.22 23.44 0.00
CA LYS A 190 12.01 23.75 -1.21
C LYS A 190 13.42 23.19 -1.03
N VAL A 191 13.84 22.34 -1.95
CA VAL A 191 15.22 21.82 -2.00
C VAL A 191 16.18 22.97 -2.26
N LEU A 192 17.20 23.09 -1.43
CA LEU A 192 18.29 24.06 -1.57
C LEU A 192 19.50 23.43 -2.22
N ASP A 193 19.85 22.22 -1.77
CA ASP A 193 20.97 21.43 -2.30
C ASP A 193 20.66 19.93 -2.17
N ALA A 194 21.33 19.11 -2.98
CA ALA A 194 21.22 17.66 -2.97
C ALA A 194 22.61 17.03 -3.06
N GLN A 195 22.99 16.26 -2.06
CA GLN A 195 24.28 15.59 -1.97
C GLN A 195 24.09 14.07 -1.90
N GLN A 196 24.82 13.34 -2.73
CA GLN A 196 24.88 11.89 -2.71
C GLN A 196 26.00 11.41 -1.77
N PHE A 197 25.77 10.30 -1.08
CA PHE A 197 26.74 9.67 -0.19
C PHE A 197 27.02 8.24 -0.63
N SER A 198 28.22 7.74 -0.33
CA SER A 198 28.63 6.39 -0.73
C SER A 198 27.93 5.31 0.11
N THR A 199 27.59 5.65 1.35
CA THR A 199 26.96 4.73 2.30
C THR A 199 25.80 5.39 3.05
N TYR A 200 24.89 4.54 3.56
CA TYR A 200 23.75 5.00 4.37
C TYR A 200 24.19 5.52 5.73
N GLU A 201 25.27 4.97 6.29
CA GLU A 201 25.88 5.39 7.54
C GLU A 201 26.43 6.83 7.45
N GLU A 202 27.15 7.15 6.37
CA GLU A 202 27.65 8.52 6.12
C GLU A 202 26.50 9.52 5.96
N ALA A 203 25.43 9.14 5.26
CA ALA A 203 24.25 9.98 5.09
C ALA A 203 23.53 10.24 6.43
N ILE A 204 23.40 9.23 7.29
CA ILE A 204 22.86 9.39 8.65
C ILE A 204 23.74 10.33 9.48
N GLU A 205 25.06 10.15 9.45
CA GLU A 205 25.97 11.02 10.19
C GLU A 205 25.84 12.48 9.76
N TYR A 206 25.72 12.72 8.46
CA TYR A 206 25.48 14.06 7.92
C TYR A 206 24.17 14.63 8.43
N VAL A 207 23.07 13.87 8.35
CA VAL A 207 21.75 14.33 8.81
C VAL A 207 21.72 14.59 10.32
N ASN A 208 22.43 13.81 11.12
CA ASN A 208 22.50 14.02 12.57
C ASN A 208 23.29 15.29 12.96
N LYS A 209 24.22 15.74 12.11
CA LYS A 209 25.07 16.92 12.35
C LYS A 209 24.47 18.21 11.78
N ASN A 210 23.51 18.11 10.86
CA ASN A 210 22.95 19.25 10.13
C ASN A 210 21.43 19.39 10.38
N LYS A 211 20.95 20.63 10.43
CA LYS A 211 19.51 20.91 10.51
C LYS A 211 18.91 21.02 9.12
N ASP A 212 17.58 20.87 9.03
CA ASP A 212 16.80 21.08 7.80
C ASP A 212 17.33 20.28 6.60
N CYS A 213 17.72 19.03 6.86
CA CYS A 213 18.14 18.09 5.85
C CYS A 213 17.54 16.70 6.09
N ARG A 214 17.41 15.90 5.02
CA ARG A 214 16.80 14.56 5.11
C ARG A 214 17.32 13.64 4.02
N ILE A 215 17.50 12.37 4.36
CA ILE A 215 17.74 11.31 3.37
C ILE A 215 16.46 11.09 2.58
N VAL A 216 16.55 11.12 1.26
CA VAL A 216 15.41 11.04 0.35
C VAL A 216 15.69 10.13 -0.83
N SER A 217 14.63 9.67 -1.48
CA SER A 217 14.64 9.17 -2.85
C SER A 217 13.49 9.80 -3.64
N ILE A 218 13.69 9.95 -4.94
CA ILE A 218 12.69 10.47 -5.89
C ILE A 218 11.84 9.34 -6.50
N ASP A 219 12.19 8.08 -6.25
CA ASP A 219 11.60 6.92 -6.90
C ASP A 219 11.11 5.91 -5.83
N PRO A 220 9.80 5.63 -5.77
CA PRO A 220 9.25 4.71 -4.77
C PRO A 220 9.77 3.26 -4.91
N PHE A 221 10.45 2.91 -6.00
CA PHE A 221 11.00 1.58 -6.27
C PHE A 221 12.54 1.54 -6.24
N LEU A 222 13.20 2.66 -5.94
CA LEU A 222 14.64 2.71 -5.66
C LEU A 222 14.85 3.15 -4.20
N SER A 223 15.12 2.16 -3.34
CA SER A 223 15.31 2.42 -1.92
C SER A 223 16.73 2.93 -1.61
N PRO A 224 16.88 3.97 -0.78
CA PRO A 224 18.18 4.39 -0.25
C PRO A 224 18.67 3.49 0.90
N VAL A 225 17.88 2.49 1.32
CA VAL A 225 18.21 1.57 2.42
C VAL A 225 18.20 0.12 1.97
N SER A 226 19.16 -0.65 2.47
CA SER A 226 19.13 -2.11 2.32
C SER A 226 18.12 -2.72 3.28
N MET A 227 17.38 -3.72 2.82
CA MET A 227 16.37 -4.41 3.63
C MET A 227 16.44 -5.92 3.39
N PRO A 228 16.30 -6.74 4.44
CA PRO A 228 16.22 -8.19 4.28
C PRO A 228 14.93 -8.57 3.56
N GLU A 229 14.90 -9.79 3.04
CA GLU A 229 13.70 -10.40 2.50
C GLU A 229 12.57 -10.41 3.56
N ALA A 230 11.34 -10.18 3.11
CA ALA A 230 10.14 -10.36 3.92
C ALA A 230 9.69 -11.83 3.84
N SER A 231 10.53 -12.75 4.34
CA SER A 231 10.40 -14.22 4.20
C SER A 231 9.11 -14.83 4.73
N ASP A 232 8.30 -14.06 5.46
CA ASP A 232 7.02 -14.50 5.99
C ASP A 232 5.90 -14.42 4.93
N TYR A 233 6.20 -13.88 3.74
CA TYR A 233 5.25 -13.60 2.67
C TYR A 233 5.76 -14.02 1.29
N ASN A 234 4.88 -14.64 0.51
CA ASN A 234 5.12 -14.96 -0.89
C ASN A 234 4.12 -14.24 -1.79
N LEU A 235 4.58 -13.64 -2.88
CA LEU A 235 3.69 -13.15 -3.94
C LEU A 235 3.04 -14.35 -4.63
N VAL A 236 1.71 -14.45 -4.55
CA VAL A 236 0.93 -15.58 -5.13
C VAL A 236 0.05 -15.16 -6.30
N PHE A 237 -0.22 -13.87 -6.43
CA PHE A 237 -1.00 -13.34 -7.54
C PHE A 237 -0.68 -11.87 -7.81
N SER A 238 -0.74 -11.49 -9.09
CA SER A 238 -0.61 -10.12 -9.54
C SER A 238 -1.46 -9.91 -10.78
N THR A 239 -2.30 -8.88 -10.77
CA THR A 239 -3.26 -8.64 -11.86
C THR A 239 -2.56 -8.32 -13.17
N GLU A 240 -3.11 -8.78 -14.29
CA GLU A 240 -2.63 -8.39 -15.61
C GLU A 240 -2.83 -6.89 -15.88
N ASN A 241 -3.89 -6.31 -15.31
CA ASN A 241 -4.13 -4.87 -15.43
C ASN A 241 -2.95 -4.07 -14.85
N ARG A 242 -2.43 -3.14 -15.66
CA ARG A 242 -1.30 -2.27 -15.30
C ARG A 242 -1.75 -0.83 -15.19
N VAL A 243 -1.27 -0.13 -14.17
CA VAL A 243 -1.49 1.30 -13.95
C VAL A 243 -0.15 2.03 -13.99
N ARG A 244 -0.18 3.28 -14.44
CA ARG A 244 1.00 4.15 -14.43
C ARG A 244 1.15 4.77 -13.05
N VAL A 245 2.31 4.55 -12.43
CA VAL A 245 2.76 5.20 -11.20
C VAL A 245 4.08 5.88 -11.53
N ASP A 246 4.11 7.21 -11.45
CA ASP A 246 5.22 8.03 -11.94
C ASP A 246 5.63 7.59 -13.37
N ASN A 247 6.87 7.15 -13.54
CA ASN A 247 7.39 6.70 -14.84
C ASN A 247 7.22 5.20 -15.10
N MET A 248 6.61 4.45 -14.17
CA MET A 248 6.54 2.98 -14.23
C MET A 248 5.14 2.44 -14.44
N LEU A 249 5.05 1.29 -15.12
CA LEU A 249 3.81 0.51 -15.24
C LEU A 249 3.87 -0.65 -14.25
N VAL A 250 2.91 -0.69 -13.33
CA VAL A 250 2.83 -1.68 -12.26
C VAL A 250 1.47 -2.34 -12.23
N SER A 251 1.38 -3.58 -11.76
CA SER A 251 0.12 -4.28 -11.55
C SER A 251 -0.78 -3.49 -10.61
N GLU A 252 -2.07 -3.34 -10.91
CA GLU A 252 -2.96 -2.59 -10.01
C GLU A 252 -3.12 -3.26 -8.64
N VAL A 253 -3.22 -4.60 -8.61
CA VAL A 253 -3.39 -5.38 -7.37
C VAL A 253 -2.37 -6.52 -7.31
N LYS A 254 -1.87 -6.79 -6.10
CA LYS A 254 -1.02 -7.94 -5.75
C LYS A 254 -1.57 -8.63 -4.51
N ILE A 255 -1.49 -9.97 -4.47
CA ILE A 255 -1.85 -10.78 -3.31
C ILE A 255 -0.61 -11.52 -2.82
N PHE A 256 -0.38 -11.44 -1.52
CA PHE A 256 0.69 -12.14 -0.83
C PHE A 256 0.10 -13.16 0.13
N GLU A 257 0.59 -14.41 0.10
CA GLU A 257 0.27 -15.43 1.09
C GLU A 257 1.27 -15.36 2.24
N ARG A 258 0.77 -15.39 3.47
CA ARG A 258 1.57 -15.50 4.68
C ARG A 258 1.92 -16.97 4.93
N VAL A 259 3.22 -17.27 5.02
CA VAL A 259 3.74 -18.66 5.12
C VAL A 259 4.31 -19.03 6.48
N ARG A 260 4.22 -18.13 7.47
CA ARG A 260 4.59 -18.36 8.87
C ARG A 260 3.48 -18.04 9.86
#